data_AF-A0A0Q4RT93-F1
#
_entry.id   AF-A0A0Q4RT93-F1
#
_cell.length_a   1.000
_cell.length_b   1.000
_cell.length_c   1.000
_cell.angle_alpha   90.00
_cell.angle_beta   90.00
_cell.angle_gamma   90.00
#
_symmetry.space_group_name_H-M   'P 1'
#
loop_
_entity.id
_entity.type
_entity.pdbx_description
1 polymer ?
#
loop_
_entity_poly.entity_id
_entity_poly.type
_entity_poly.pdbx_seq_one_letter_code
_entity_poly.pdbx_strand_id
1 'polypeptide(L)'
;MSEPATLLETPAVPSAEDSAAAAEKAAAHAALKLEKRLVRQVAQAIGDFGLIEDGDKVMVCVSGGKDSYAMLDVLRMLQQRNGHKFELIAVNLDQKQPGFPAHVLPEYLTQVGVPFHIETQDTYSVVKEHIPEGKTMCSLCSRLRRGILYRVADELGCTKIALGHHRDDMLQTFFLNMFFGGKLKGMPPKVQSDRGDHLIIRPLAYVAEDDLSRWADIRAFPIIPCTLCGSQENLQRKQIGQMLRDWQQLYPGRIENMAVALRNLVPSHFMDPRQFDFKGMVPNGVQDADGDKAFDPPEFPAQAVGTLAGLSVMPR
;
A
#
# COMPACT_ATOMS: atom_id res chain seq x y z
N MET A 1 16.83 -45.14 -60.78
CA MET A 1 17.80 -44.12 -60.35
C MET A 1 17.20 -43.42 -59.15
N SER A 2 17.85 -43.55 -57.99
CA SER A 2 17.35 -43.14 -56.67
C SER A 2 17.34 -41.62 -56.51
N GLU A 3 16.21 -41.06 -56.11
CA GLU A 3 16.13 -39.68 -55.61
C GLU A 3 16.87 -39.55 -54.26
N PRO A 4 17.60 -38.43 -54.03
CA PRO A 4 18.25 -38.20 -52.74
C PRO A 4 17.24 -37.69 -51.72
N ALA A 5 17.27 -38.31 -50.53
CA ALA A 5 16.50 -37.89 -49.37
C ALA A 5 16.91 -36.47 -48.94
N THR A 6 15.93 -35.57 -48.91
CA THR A 6 16.09 -34.22 -48.37
C THR A 6 16.28 -34.32 -46.86
N LEU A 7 17.48 -34.02 -46.38
CA LEU A 7 17.79 -33.89 -44.96
C LEU A 7 17.02 -32.68 -44.41
N LEU A 8 16.02 -32.94 -43.57
CA LEU A 8 15.39 -31.94 -42.71
C LEU A 8 16.45 -31.47 -41.70
N GLU A 9 16.87 -30.20 -41.81
CA GLU A 9 17.69 -29.54 -40.80
C GLU A 9 16.92 -29.55 -39.46
N THR A 10 17.49 -30.19 -38.45
CA THR A 10 17.01 -30.09 -37.08
C THR A 10 17.20 -28.66 -36.57
N PRO A 11 16.17 -28.02 -35.97
CA PRO A 11 16.31 -26.67 -35.45
C PRO A 11 17.37 -26.65 -34.34
N ALA A 12 18.31 -25.70 -34.45
CA ALA A 12 19.37 -25.53 -33.48
C ALA A 12 18.79 -25.28 -32.08
N VAL A 13 19.20 -26.10 -31.10
CA VAL A 13 18.86 -25.88 -29.70
C VAL A 13 19.58 -24.61 -29.24
N PRO A 14 18.87 -23.62 -28.66
CA PRO A 14 19.48 -22.35 -28.25
C PRO A 14 20.57 -22.60 -27.20
N SER A 15 21.66 -21.85 -27.31
CA SER A 15 22.80 -21.97 -26.39
C SER A 15 22.44 -21.48 -24.98
N ALA A 16 23.21 -21.90 -23.97
CA ALA A 16 23.03 -21.46 -22.58
C ALA A 16 23.18 -19.93 -22.42
N GLU A 17 24.01 -19.29 -23.26
CA GLU A 17 24.23 -17.84 -23.26
C GLU A 17 23.01 -17.10 -23.85
N ASP A 18 22.41 -17.62 -24.92
CA ASP A 18 21.17 -17.06 -25.49
C ASP A 18 20.00 -17.13 -24.51
N SER A 19 19.94 -18.21 -23.72
CA SER A 19 18.94 -18.40 -22.67
C SER A 19 19.11 -17.41 -21.51
N ALA A 20 20.35 -17.15 -21.07
CA ALA A 20 20.65 -16.19 -20.01
C ALA A 20 20.31 -14.74 -20.42
N ALA A 21 20.69 -14.34 -21.64
CA ALA A 21 20.37 -13.00 -22.16
C ALA A 21 18.86 -12.78 -22.34
N ALA A 22 18.12 -13.82 -22.76
CA ALA A 22 16.66 -13.76 -22.85
C ALA A 22 16.00 -13.61 -21.47
N ALA A 23 16.51 -14.31 -20.44
CA ALA A 23 16.03 -14.21 -19.07
C ALA A 23 16.27 -12.82 -18.47
N GLU A 24 17.44 -12.22 -18.68
CA GLU A 24 17.76 -10.86 -18.22
C GLU A 24 16.83 -9.83 -18.85
N LYS A 25 16.61 -9.91 -20.18
CA LYS A 25 15.70 -9.03 -20.89
C LYS A 25 14.25 -9.16 -20.40
N ALA A 26 13.81 -10.39 -20.12
CA ALA A 26 12.48 -10.65 -19.56
C ALA A 26 12.33 -10.06 -18.14
N ALA A 27 13.36 -10.20 -17.29
CA ALA A 27 13.38 -9.64 -15.94
C ALA A 27 13.34 -8.10 -15.97
N ALA A 28 14.14 -7.47 -16.83
CA ALA A 28 14.13 -6.01 -17.02
C ALA A 28 12.77 -5.51 -17.51
N HIS A 29 12.14 -6.23 -18.44
CA HIS A 29 10.80 -5.90 -18.92
C HIS A 29 9.73 -6.03 -17.81
N ALA A 30 9.80 -7.09 -17.00
CA ALA A 30 8.91 -7.29 -15.87
C ALA A 30 9.08 -6.19 -14.80
N ALA A 31 10.31 -5.80 -14.50
CA ALA A 31 10.63 -4.70 -13.58
C ALA A 31 10.04 -3.37 -14.07
N LEU A 32 10.21 -3.04 -15.35
CA LEU A 32 9.64 -1.83 -15.93
C LEU A 32 8.10 -1.83 -15.90
N LYS A 33 7.48 -3.00 -16.14
CA LYS A 33 6.02 -3.15 -16.08
C LYS A 33 5.50 -2.95 -14.64
N LEU A 34 6.21 -3.47 -13.64
CA LEU A 34 5.88 -3.30 -12.24
C LEU A 34 6.06 -1.84 -11.80
N GLU A 35 7.17 -1.19 -12.15
CA GLU A 35 7.40 0.22 -11.86
C GLU A 35 6.26 1.10 -12.41
N LYS A 36 5.92 0.92 -13.70
CA LYS A 36 4.81 1.66 -14.33
C LYS A 36 3.49 1.44 -13.61
N ARG A 37 3.22 0.22 -13.13
CA ARG A 37 2.01 -0.08 -12.36
C ARG A 37 2.00 0.64 -11.02
N LEU A 38 3.09 0.54 -10.24
CA LEU A 38 3.22 1.17 -8.93
C LEU A 38 3.05 2.69 -9.04
N VAL A 39 3.77 3.32 -9.96
CA VAL A 39 3.68 4.77 -10.18
C VAL A 39 2.26 5.19 -10.55
N ARG A 40 1.60 4.43 -11.45
CA ARG A 40 0.21 4.72 -11.83
C ARG A 40 -0.75 4.58 -10.64
N GLN A 41 -0.63 3.53 -9.85
CA GLN A 41 -1.51 3.31 -8.69
C GLN A 41 -1.33 4.39 -7.63
N VAL A 42 -0.08 4.79 -7.36
CA VAL A 42 0.21 5.89 -6.41
C VAL A 42 -0.29 7.23 -6.96
N ALA A 43 -0.07 7.52 -8.25
CA ALA A 43 -0.61 8.73 -8.89
C ALA A 43 -2.14 8.77 -8.83
N GLN A 44 -2.79 7.63 -9.09
CA GLN A 44 -4.25 7.51 -8.98
C GLN A 44 -4.73 7.74 -7.55
N ALA A 45 -4.06 7.17 -6.55
CA ALA A 45 -4.40 7.41 -5.15
C ALA A 45 -4.22 8.89 -4.76
N ILE A 46 -3.16 9.54 -5.26
CA ILE A 46 -2.93 10.98 -5.06
C ILE A 46 -4.08 11.79 -5.65
N GLY A 47 -4.51 11.50 -6.89
CA GLY A 47 -5.61 12.19 -7.56
C GLY A 47 -6.97 11.95 -6.90
N ASP A 48 -7.34 10.68 -6.68
CA ASP A 48 -8.66 10.30 -6.14
C ASP A 48 -8.92 10.85 -4.74
N PHE A 49 -7.87 11.03 -3.93
CA PHE A 49 -7.99 11.42 -2.52
C PHE A 49 -7.34 12.77 -2.17
N GLY A 50 -6.80 13.49 -3.16
CA GLY A 50 -6.07 14.74 -2.96
C GLY A 50 -4.94 14.59 -1.93
N LEU A 51 -4.06 13.61 -2.12
CA LEU A 51 -3.05 13.29 -1.10
C LEU A 51 -1.89 14.29 -1.08
N ILE A 52 -1.45 14.74 -2.26
CA ILE A 52 -0.30 15.64 -2.48
C ILE A 52 -0.71 16.67 -3.54
N GLU A 53 -0.43 17.94 -3.26
CA GLU A 53 -0.73 19.12 -4.07
C GLU A 53 0.57 19.89 -4.37
N ASP A 54 0.52 20.80 -5.35
CA ASP A 54 1.64 21.68 -5.67
C ASP A 54 1.96 22.58 -4.46
N GLY A 55 3.25 22.69 -4.10
CA GLY A 55 3.74 23.42 -2.93
C GLY A 55 3.75 22.61 -1.63
N ASP A 56 3.26 21.36 -1.61
CA ASP A 56 3.32 20.54 -0.42
C ASP A 56 4.76 20.18 -0.03
N LYS A 57 5.02 20.14 1.28
CA LYS A 57 6.21 19.53 1.86
C LYS A 57 5.82 18.24 2.57
N VAL A 58 6.17 17.11 1.97
CA VAL A 58 5.71 15.79 2.40
C VAL A 58 6.77 15.10 3.25
N MET A 59 6.45 14.87 4.52
CA MET A 59 7.24 14.04 5.42
C MET A 59 6.98 12.56 5.11
N VAL A 60 7.93 11.87 4.51
CA VAL A 60 7.84 10.44 4.18
C VAL A 60 8.40 9.63 5.34
N CYS A 61 7.53 8.96 6.11
CA CYS A 61 7.99 8.16 7.24
C CYS A 61 8.59 6.82 6.78
N VAL A 62 9.91 6.68 6.92
CA VAL A 62 10.67 5.49 6.51
C VAL A 62 11.03 4.65 7.73
N SER A 63 10.40 3.48 7.87
CA SER A 63 10.61 2.58 9.01
C SER A 63 11.80 1.64 8.83
N GLY A 64 12.34 1.54 7.61
CA GLY A 64 13.32 0.52 7.22
C GLY A 64 12.68 -0.77 6.68
N GLY A 65 11.34 -0.84 6.62
CA GLY A 65 10.61 -1.93 5.99
C GLY A 65 10.39 -1.72 4.48
N LYS A 66 10.12 -2.82 3.77
CA LYS A 66 9.91 -2.87 2.31
C LYS A 66 8.91 -1.81 1.81
N ASP A 67 7.78 -1.67 2.50
CA ASP A 67 6.67 -0.81 2.07
C ASP A 67 7.06 0.67 2.17
N SER A 68 7.81 1.03 3.21
CA SER A 68 8.25 2.42 3.43
C SER A 68 9.35 2.84 2.44
N TYR A 69 10.26 1.93 2.07
CA TYR A 69 11.24 2.17 1.01
C TYR A 69 10.57 2.30 -0.36
N ALA A 70 9.66 1.38 -0.69
CA ALA A 70 8.93 1.41 -1.94
C ALA A 70 8.08 2.69 -2.07
N MET A 71 7.40 3.13 -0.99
CA MET A 71 6.69 4.40 -0.97
C MET A 71 7.61 5.58 -1.28
N LEU A 72 8.75 5.68 -0.61
CA LEU A 72 9.71 6.75 -0.87
C LEU A 72 10.18 6.73 -2.33
N ASP A 73 10.58 5.57 -2.83
CA ASP A 73 11.09 5.40 -4.19
C ASP A 73 10.06 5.81 -5.25
N VAL A 74 8.81 5.36 -5.12
CA VAL A 74 7.73 5.72 -6.07
C VAL A 74 7.37 7.20 -5.98
N LEU A 75 7.31 7.79 -4.78
CA LEU A 75 7.05 9.22 -4.63
C LEU A 75 8.14 10.08 -5.27
N ARG A 76 9.41 9.65 -5.19
CA ARG A 76 10.51 10.34 -5.87
C ARG A 76 10.39 10.28 -7.39
N MET A 77 10.02 9.13 -7.94
CA MET A 77 9.77 9.01 -9.38
C MET A 77 8.65 9.96 -9.82
N LEU A 78 7.58 10.08 -9.02
CA LEU A 78 6.50 11.04 -9.28
C LEU A 78 6.97 12.49 -9.16
N GLN A 79 7.76 12.81 -8.13
CA GLN A 79 8.33 14.14 -7.94
C GLN A 79 9.16 14.58 -9.14
N GLN A 80 10.01 13.69 -9.66
CA GLN A 80 10.83 13.92 -10.85
C GLN A 80 9.97 14.11 -12.11
N ARG A 81 8.95 13.26 -12.31
CA ARG A 81 8.04 13.33 -13.47
C ARG A 81 7.17 14.60 -13.46
N ASN A 82 6.83 15.12 -12.27
CA ASN A 82 6.02 16.31 -12.10
C ASN A 82 6.85 17.61 -12.01
N GLY A 83 8.15 17.57 -12.30
CA GLY A 83 8.99 18.78 -12.29
C GLY A 83 9.16 19.40 -10.90
N HIS A 84 9.23 18.58 -9.84
CA HIS A 84 9.51 19.01 -8.46
C HIS A 84 8.50 19.99 -7.86
N LYS A 85 7.22 19.88 -8.24
CA LYS A 85 6.12 20.70 -7.71
C LYS A 85 5.82 20.51 -6.21
N PHE A 86 6.37 19.50 -5.57
CA PHE A 86 6.28 19.26 -4.13
C PHE A 86 7.64 18.79 -3.61
N GLU A 87 7.86 18.95 -2.31
CA GLU A 87 9.08 18.56 -1.62
C GLU A 87 8.90 17.24 -0.87
N LEU A 88 9.97 16.44 -0.80
CA LEU A 88 10.02 15.21 -0.03
C LEU A 88 11.13 15.31 1.00
N ILE A 89 10.82 14.98 2.25
CA ILE A 89 11.81 14.75 3.31
C ILE A 89 11.56 13.39 3.94
N ALA A 90 12.57 12.52 3.91
CA ALA A 90 12.48 11.21 4.56
C ALA A 90 12.71 11.37 6.06
N VAL A 91 11.82 10.79 6.87
CA VAL A 91 11.95 10.83 8.33
C VAL A 91 11.92 9.43 8.90
N ASN A 92 12.94 9.10 9.69
CA ASN A 92 12.99 7.89 10.48
C ASN A 92 12.90 8.23 11.98
N LEU A 93 12.27 7.36 12.75
CA LEU A 93 12.27 7.41 14.21
C LEU A 93 13.08 6.20 14.74
N ASP A 94 14.33 6.45 15.13
CA ASP A 94 15.17 5.51 15.87
C ASP A 94 14.68 5.47 17.32
N GLN A 95 14.03 4.37 17.68
CA GLN A 95 13.43 4.15 19.00
C GLN A 95 14.43 3.62 20.05
N LYS A 96 15.74 3.61 19.73
CA LYS A 96 16.81 3.03 20.55
C LYS A 96 16.60 1.57 20.94
N GLN A 97 16.02 0.81 20.01
CA GLN A 97 15.90 -0.63 20.21
C GLN A 97 17.28 -1.30 20.24
N PRO A 98 17.52 -2.24 21.17
CA PRO A 98 18.69 -3.10 21.13
C PRO A 98 18.85 -3.81 19.77
N GLY A 99 20.02 -3.63 19.13
CA GLY A 99 20.35 -4.26 17.85
C GLY A 99 19.79 -3.56 16.61
N PHE A 100 19.17 -2.37 16.73
CA PHE A 100 18.75 -1.60 15.57
C PHE A 100 19.98 -1.07 14.79
N PRO A 101 20.12 -1.37 13.49
CA PRO A 101 21.29 -0.96 12.71
C PRO A 101 21.16 0.50 12.25
N ALA A 102 21.50 1.43 13.14
CA ALA A 102 21.28 2.88 12.96
C ALA A 102 21.98 3.50 11.73
N HIS A 103 22.99 2.84 11.15
CA HIS A 103 23.74 3.32 9.99
C HIS A 103 23.04 3.05 8.64
N VAL A 104 22.23 1.98 8.55
CA VAL A 104 21.70 1.46 7.29
C VAL A 104 20.81 2.48 6.56
N LEU A 105 19.88 3.10 7.28
CA LEU A 105 18.95 4.09 6.69
C LEU A 105 19.66 5.38 6.26
N PRO A 106 20.48 6.03 7.12
CA PRO A 106 21.24 7.21 6.71
C PRO A 106 22.15 6.98 5.50
N GLU A 107 22.85 5.85 5.44
CA GLU A 107 23.73 5.51 4.32
C GLU A 107 22.92 5.37 3.02
N TYR A 108 21.82 4.61 3.07
CA TYR A 108 20.92 4.47 1.92
C TYR A 108 20.35 5.80 1.47
N LEU A 109 19.80 6.61 2.38
CA LEU A 109 19.17 7.91 2.07
C LEU A 109 20.18 8.90 1.48
N THR A 110 21.43 8.88 1.97
CA THR A 110 22.55 9.64 1.41
C THR A 110 22.89 9.16 0.00
N GLN A 111 23.05 7.85 -0.19
CA GLN A 111 23.35 7.25 -1.51
C GLN A 111 22.29 7.62 -2.55
N VAL A 112 21.01 7.57 -2.16
CA VAL A 112 19.93 7.88 -3.09
C VAL A 112 19.70 9.38 -3.28
N GLY A 113 20.31 10.25 -2.46
CA GLY A 113 20.23 11.71 -2.59
C GLY A 113 18.89 12.31 -2.18
N VAL A 114 18.30 11.85 -1.07
CA VAL A 114 17.04 12.36 -0.52
C VAL A 114 17.32 13.15 0.75
N PRO A 115 16.77 14.37 0.94
CA PRO A 115 16.84 15.06 2.23
C PRO A 115 16.19 14.21 3.33
N PHE A 116 16.86 14.06 4.46
CA PHE A 116 16.35 13.23 5.54
C PHE A 116 16.62 13.78 6.94
N HIS A 117 15.79 13.36 7.89
CA HIS A 117 15.94 13.59 9.33
C HIS A 117 15.82 12.26 10.08
N ILE A 118 16.80 11.98 10.95
CA ILE A 118 16.77 10.80 11.83
C ILE A 118 16.45 11.29 13.24
N GLU A 119 15.19 11.12 13.63
CA GLU A 119 14.75 11.44 14.98
C GLU A 119 15.14 10.28 15.90
N THR A 120 15.90 10.58 16.96
CA THR A 120 16.37 9.57 17.90
C THR A 120 15.69 9.79 19.26
N GLN A 121 14.84 8.86 19.69
CA GLN A 121 14.20 8.90 21.01
C GLN A 121 14.10 7.51 21.61
N ASP A 122 14.44 7.36 22.90
CA ASP A 122 14.23 6.09 23.61
C ASP A 122 12.76 5.91 24.02
N THR A 123 11.92 5.58 23.05
CA THR A 123 10.54 5.15 23.34
C THR A 123 10.48 3.68 23.75
N TYR A 124 11.52 2.90 23.48
CA TYR A 124 11.55 1.47 23.79
C TYR A 124 11.53 1.22 25.31
N SER A 125 12.41 1.90 26.06
CA SER A 125 12.48 1.78 27.52
C SER A 125 11.19 2.27 28.17
N VAL A 126 10.65 3.40 27.69
CA VAL A 126 9.38 3.96 28.19
C VAL A 126 8.22 2.97 28.04
N VAL A 127 8.10 2.33 26.88
CA VAL A 127 7.04 1.34 26.64
C VAL A 127 7.20 0.12 27.54
N LYS A 128 8.43 -0.38 27.74
CA LYS A 128 8.72 -1.51 28.64
C LYS A 128 8.42 -1.21 30.10
N GLU A 129 8.70 0.00 30.56
CA GLU A 129 8.43 0.42 31.94
C GLU A 129 6.93 0.49 32.23
N HIS A 130 6.13 0.96 31.26
CA HIS A 130 4.71 1.24 31.45
C HIS A 130 3.79 0.05 31.12
N ILE A 131 4.31 -1.00 30.48
CA ILE A 131 3.52 -2.16 30.06
C ILE A 131 4.02 -3.42 30.76
N PRO A 132 3.17 -4.05 31.61
CA PRO A 132 3.52 -5.31 32.24
C PRO A 132 3.89 -6.38 31.21
N GLU A 133 4.83 -7.24 31.59
CA GLU A 133 5.27 -8.35 30.76
C GLU A 133 4.08 -9.21 30.30
N GLY A 134 4.08 -9.59 29.02
CA GLY A 134 3.00 -10.35 28.40
C GLY A 134 1.81 -9.53 27.86
N LYS A 135 1.73 -8.22 28.13
CA LYS A 135 0.69 -7.35 27.55
C LYS A 135 1.10 -6.70 26.23
N THR A 136 0.10 -6.35 25.43
CA THR A 136 0.29 -5.78 24.09
C THR A 136 0.94 -4.40 24.13
N MET A 137 2.17 -4.31 23.62
CA MET A 137 2.94 -3.06 23.61
C MET A 137 2.54 -2.06 22.51
N CYS A 138 1.84 -2.54 21.48
CA CYS A 138 1.58 -1.79 20.25
C CYS A 138 0.74 -0.51 20.45
N SER A 139 -0.18 -0.48 21.42
CA SER A 139 -1.06 0.68 21.63
C SER A 139 -0.26 1.91 22.09
N LEU A 140 0.53 1.77 23.16
CA LEU A 140 1.36 2.87 23.67
C LEU A 140 2.48 3.24 22.68
N CYS A 141 3.16 2.23 22.12
CA CYS A 141 4.20 2.45 21.11
C CYS A 141 3.66 3.26 19.92
N SER A 142 2.49 2.90 19.37
CA SER A 142 1.89 3.63 18.25
C SER A 142 1.54 5.08 18.60
N ARG A 143 1.03 5.34 19.81
CA ARG A 143 0.69 6.69 20.28
C ARG A 143 1.93 7.56 20.45
N LEU A 144 2.98 7.04 21.09
CA LEU A 144 4.24 7.76 21.28
C LEU A 144 4.91 8.10 19.94
N ARG A 145 5.05 7.11 19.06
CA ARG A 145 5.62 7.30 17.72
C ARG A 145 4.90 8.39 16.94
N ARG A 146 3.57 8.38 16.99
CA ARG A 146 2.75 9.36 16.28
C ARG A 146 2.93 10.77 16.82
N GLY A 147 2.96 10.95 18.14
CA GLY A 147 3.20 12.25 18.76
C GLY A 147 4.58 12.84 18.39
N ILE A 148 5.60 11.98 18.34
CA ILE A 148 6.95 12.37 17.92
C ILE A 148 6.96 12.79 16.46
N LEU A 149 6.35 11.98 15.58
CA LEU A 149 6.29 12.30 14.15
C LEU A 149 5.54 13.61 13.87
N TYR A 150 4.49 13.93 14.64
CA TYR A 150 3.78 15.20 14.50
C TYR A 150 4.66 16.39 14.88
N ARG A 151 5.33 16.33 16.04
CA ARG A 151 6.29 17.37 16.43
C ARG A 151 7.38 17.57 15.38
N VAL A 152 7.95 16.49 14.85
CA VAL A 152 8.98 16.56 13.80
C VAL A 152 8.42 17.16 12.51
N ALA A 153 7.18 16.85 12.15
CA ALA A 153 6.52 17.47 11.00
C ALA A 153 6.39 19.00 11.18
N ASP A 154 6.01 19.46 12.38
CA ASP A 154 5.94 20.89 12.71
C ASP A 154 7.32 21.57 12.61
N GLU A 155 8.35 20.98 13.23
CA GLU A 155 9.72 21.48 13.21
C GLU A 155 10.30 21.59 11.80
N LEU A 156 9.93 20.67 10.91
CA LEU A 156 10.38 20.64 9.52
C LEU A 156 9.46 21.42 8.58
N GLY A 157 8.34 21.97 9.06
CA GLY A 157 7.35 22.71 8.27
C GLY A 157 6.65 21.84 7.22
N CYS A 158 6.37 20.58 7.53
CA CYS A 158 5.74 19.63 6.60
C CYS A 158 4.21 19.79 6.59
N THR A 159 3.61 19.81 5.40
CA THR A 159 2.16 19.94 5.23
C THR A 159 1.43 18.59 5.20
N LYS A 160 2.15 17.50 4.88
CA LYS A 160 1.62 16.13 4.83
C LYS A 160 2.56 15.15 5.51
N ILE A 161 2.00 14.11 6.11
CA ILE A 161 2.73 12.98 6.69
C ILE A 161 2.36 11.69 5.94
N ALA A 162 3.28 11.16 5.14
CA ALA A 162 3.08 9.94 4.37
C ALA A 162 3.51 8.70 5.13
N LEU A 163 2.59 7.73 5.26
CA LEU A 163 2.81 6.43 5.89
C LEU A 163 2.68 5.30 4.88
N GLY A 164 3.58 4.31 4.96
CA GLY A 164 3.68 3.18 4.02
C GLY A 164 2.58 2.11 4.12
N HIS A 165 1.38 2.47 4.56
CA HIS A 165 0.26 1.53 4.62
C HIS A 165 -0.32 1.31 3.23
N HIS A 166 -0.49 0.05 2.84
CA HIS A 166 -0.94 -0.34 1.50
C HIS A 166 -2.39 -0.87 1.49
N ARG A 167 -2.90 -1.23 0.31
CA ARG A 167 -4.28 -1.71 0.12
C ARG A 167 -4.66 -2.83 1.09
N ASP A 168 -3.78 -3.82 1.22
CA ASP A 168 -4.02 -4.99 2.05
C ASP A 168 -4.07 -4.63 3.56
N ASP A 169 -3.28 -3.65 4.03
CA ASP A 169 -3.42 -3.11 5.41
C ASP A 169 -4.79 -2.48 5.65
N MET A 170 -5.33 -1.79 4.64
CA MET A 170 -6.64 -1.16 4.71
C MET A 170 -7.75 -2.21 4.81
N LEU A 171 -7.66 -3.28 4.01
CA LEU A 171 -8.58 -4.42 4.07
C LEU A 171 -8.46 -5.17 5.40
N GLN A 172 -7.24 -5.44 5.87
CA GLN A 172 -7.05 -6.05 7.18
C GLN A 172 -7.70 -5.21 8.29
N THR A 173 -7.53 -3.88 8.23
CA THR A 173 -8.13 -2.98 9.21
C THR A 173 -9.65 -2.97 9.12
N PHE A 174 -10.21 -3.01 7.92
CA PHE A 174 -11.65 -3.13 7.70
C PHE A 174 -12.21 -4.41 8.34
N PHE A 175 -11.64 -5.58 8.03
CA PHE A 175 -12.12 -6.86 8.59
C PHE A 175 -11.90 -6.96 10.09
N LEU A 176 -10.80 -6.41 10.63
CA LEU A 176 -10.61 -6.34 12.08
C LEU A 176 -11.74 -5.56 12.76
N ASN A 177 -12.13 -4.40 12.23
CA ASN A 177 -13.23 -3.62 12.78
C ASN A 177 -14.59 -4.29 12.57
N MET A 178 -14.79 -4.96 11.43
CA MET A 178 -16.03 -5.67 11.13
C MET A 178 -16.24 -6.86 12.07
N PHE A 179 -15.24 -7.74 12.19
CA PHE A 179 -15.38 -8.99 12.94
C PHE A 179 -15.21 -8.83 14.46
N PHE A 180 -14.34 -7.93 14.91
CA PHE A 180 -14.04 -7.78 16.34
C PHE A 180 -14.56 -6.46 16.94
N GLY A 181 -14.87 -5.47 16.11
CA GLY A 181 -15.31 -4.14 16.55
C GLY A 181 -16.78 -3.83 16.28
N GLY A 182 -17.49 -4.67 15.50
CA GLY A 182 -18.87 -4.43 15.09
C GLY A 182 -19.06 -3.15 14.27
N LYS A 183 -18.04 -2.73 13.51
CA LYS A 183 -18.05 -1.47 12.76
C LYS A 183 -17.56 -1.65 11.34
N LEU A 184 -18.28 -1.08 10.37
CA LEU A 184 -17.79 -0.87 9.01
C LEU A 184 -16.81 0.31 9.00
N LYS A 185 -15.56 0.05 9.44
CA LYS A 185 -14.52 1.07 9.56
C LYS A 185 -13.21 0.58 8.97
N GLY A 186 -12.84 1.13 7.82
CA GLY A 186 -11.54 0.89 7.18
C GLY A 186 -10.43 1.81 7.68
N MET A 187 -9.27 1.69 7.04
CA MET A 187 -8.19 2.66 7.16
C MET A 187 -8.28 3.65 5.98
N PRO A 188 -8.61 4.94 6.20
CA PRO A 188 -8.78 5.88 5.11
C PRO A 188 -7.45 6.26 4.46
N PRO A 189 -7.42 6.59 3.16
CA PRO A 189 -6.20 7.01 2.46
C PRO A 189 -5.68 8.38 2.94
N LYS A 190 -6.57 9.26 3.40
CA LYS A 190 -6.27 10.59 3.97
C LYS A 190 -7.05 10.75 5.27
N VAL A 191 -6.40 11.23 6.32
CA VAL A 191 -7.05 11.47 7.62
C VAL A 191 -6.38 12.63 8.34
N GLN A 192 -7.17 13.40 9.07
CA GLN A 192 -6.67 14.46 9.94
C GLN A 192 -6.23 13.88 11.29
N SER A 193 -5.23 14.48 11.93
CA SER A 193 -4.89 14.19 13.32
C SER A 193 -6.08 14.52 14.24
N ASP A 194 -6.13 13.90 15.42
CA ASP A 194 -7.18 14.15 16.42
C ASP A 194 -7.27 15.63 16.84
N ARG A 195 -6.15 16.37 16.74
CA ARG A 195 -6.06 17.80 17.05
C ARG A 195 -6.41 18.71 15.87
N GLY A 196 -6.57 18.17 14.67
CA GLY A 196 -6.90 18.97 13.49
C GLY A 196 -5.70 19.62 12.78
N ASP A 197 -4.50 19.50 13.35
CA ASP A 197 -3.29 20.23 12.96
C ASP A 197 -2.43 19.53 11.89
N HIS A 198 -2.64 18.24 11.64
CA HIS A 198 -1.82 17.47 10.70
C HIS A 198 -2.68 16.65 9.72
N LEU A 199 -2.19 16.50 8.48
CA LEU A 199 -2.77 15.60 7.47
C LEU A 199 -1.88 14.37 7.26
N ILE A 200 -2.46 13.19 7.50
CA ILE A 200 -1.81 11.90 7.34
C ILE A 200 -2.32 11.26 6.06
N ILE A 201 -1.40 10.88 5.17
CA ILE A 201 -1.69 10.32 3.85
C ILE A 201 -1.09 8.91 3.71
N ARG A 202 -1.71 8.10 2.86
CA ARG A 202 -1.29 6.72 2.55
C ARG A 202 -1.23 6.55 1.03
N PRO A 203 -0.12 6.97 0.40
CA PRO A 203 0.01 6.95 -1.07
C PRO A 203 -0.10 5.55 -1.68
N LEU A 204 0.17 4.49 -0.91
CA LEU A 204 0.08 3.10 -1.34
C LEU A 204 -1.34 2.50 -1.26
N ALA A 205 -2.40 3.32 -1.12
CA ALA A 205 -3.78 2.88 -0.91
C ALA A 205 -4.30 1.84 -1.93
N TYR A 206 -3.81 1.88 -3.17
CA TYR A 206 -4.19 0.93 -4.23
C TYR A 206 -3.14 -0.14 -4.52
N VAL A 207 -1.99 -0.10 -3.86
CA VAL A 207 -0.86 -0.98 -4.13
C VAL A 207 -1.01 -2.28 -3.35
N ALA A 208 -0.80 -3.41 -4.03
CA ALA A 208 -0.81 -4.74 -3.44
C ALA A 208 0.50 -5.03 -2.68
N GLU A 209 0.42 -5.76 -1.57
CA GLU A 209 1.62 -6.15 -0.79
C GLU A 209 2.62 -6.97 -1.61
N ASP A 210 2.14 -7.86 -2.48
CA ASP A 210 2.99 -8.70 -3.34
C ASP A 210 3.82 -7.86 -4.31
N ASP A 211 3.24 -6.79 -4.85
CA ASP A 211 3.93 -5.87 -5.75
C ASP A 211 5.01 -5.06 -5.00
N LEU A 212 4.78 -4.71 -3.73
CA LEU A 212 5.79 -4.06 -2.87
C LEU A 212 6.95 -5.00 -2.54
N SER A 213 6.64 -6.27 -2.26
CA SER A 213 7.66 -7.30 -1.99
C SER A 213 8.57 -7.50 -3.21
N ARG A 214 7.97 -7.71 -4.39
CA ARG A 214 8.71 -7.84 -5.65
C ARG A 214 9.53 -6.60 -5.98
N TRP A 215 8.98 -5.41 -5.73
CA TRP A 215 9.71 -4.17 -5.97
C TRP A 215 10.91 -4.01 -5.04
N ALA A 216 10.75 -4.41 -3.78
CA ALA A 216 11.86 -4.40 -2.83
C ALA A 216 13.00 -5.33 -3.24
N ASP A 217 12.68 -6.51 -3.79
CA ASP A 217 13.67 -7.45 -4.32
C ASP A 217 14.39 -6.85 -5.55
N ILE A 218 13.63 -6.30 -6.51
CA ILE A 218 14.18 -5.67 -7.72
C ILE A 218 15.11 -4.50 -7.38
N ARG A 219 14.73 -3.69 -6.39
CA ARG A 219 15.51 -2.52 -5.96
C ARG A 219 16.59 -2.86 -4.93
N ALA A 220 16.63 -4.11 -4.47
CA ALA A 220 17.54 -4.59 -3.43
C ALA A 220 17.59 -3.65 -2.21
N PHE A 221 16.41 -3.24 -1.70
CA PHE A 221 16.37 -2.32 -0.56
C PHE A 221 17.06 -2.93 0.67
N PRO A 222 17.82 -2.14 1.45
CA PRO A 222 18.45 -2.63 2.67
C PRO A 222 17.41 -2.70 3.80
N ILE A 223 16.61 -3.76 3.77
CA ILE A 223 15.50 -3.98 4.71
C ILE A 223 16.06 -4.18 6.12
N ILE A 224 15.57 -3.38 7.06
CA ILE A 224 15.89 -3.50 8.47
C ILE A 224 14.84 -4.41 9.12
N PRO A 225 15.22 -5.59 9.67
CA PRO A 225 14.28 -6.46 10.35
C PRO A 225 13.76 -5.79 11.62
N CYS A 226 12.44 -5.63 11.73
CA CYS A 226 11.82 -5.10 12.93
C CYS A 226 11.66 -6.22 13.96
N THR A 227 12.49 -6.21 15.01
CA THR A 227 12.40 -7.16 16.13
C THR A 227 11.70 -6.56 17.36
N LEU A 228 11.32 -5.27 17.31
CA LEU A 228 10.77 -4.49 18.45
C LEU A 228 9.52 -5.13 19.04
N CYS A 229 8.65 -5.64 18.18
CA CYS A 229 7.34 -6.15 18.54
C CYS A 229 7.32 -7.68 18.64
N GLY A 230 8.46 -8.28 19.04
CA GLY A 230 8.69 -9.71 19.18
C GLY A 230 7.42 -10.55 19.18
N SER A 231 7.02 -11.05 18.02
CA SER A 231 6.00 -12.09 17.81
C SER A 231 4.58 -11.89 18.38
N GLN A 232 4.27 -10.80 19.08
CA GLN A 232 2.89 -10.44 19.43
C GLN A 232 2.28 -9.61 18.30
N GLU A 233 2.23 -10.20 17.11
CA GLU A 233 1.14 -9.80 16.21
C GLU A 233 -0.15 -10.06 16.97
N ASN A 234 -1.04 -9.07 17.03
CA ASN A 234 -2.41 -9.33 17.45
C ASN A 234 -2.86 -10.59 16.70
N LEU A 235 -3.16 -11.67 17.43
CA LEU A 235 -3.53 -12.95 16.83
C LEU A 235 -4.63 -12.75 15.78
N GLN A 236 -5.51 -11.78 16.04
CA GLN A 236 -6.53 -11.28 15.12
C GLN A 236 -5.95 -10.74 13.80
N ARG A 237 -4.93 -9.88 13.80
CA ARG A 237 -4.34 -9.34 12.56
C ARG A 237 -3.66 -10.45 11.75
N LYS A 238 -2.96 -11.37 12.40
CA LYS A 238 -2.43 -12.61 11.76
C LYS A 238 -3.54 -13.38 11.07
N GLN A 239 -4.62 -13.65 11.80
CA GLN A 239 -5.77 -14.41 11.31
C GLN A 239 -6.41 -13.74 10.10
N ILE A 240 -6.63 -12.42 10.15
CA ILE A 240 -7.19 -11.68 9.00
C ILE A 240 -6.22 -11.66 7.82
N GLY A 241 -4.93 -11.42 8.06
CA GLY A 241 -3.92 -11.48 7.01
C GLY A 241 -3.87 -12.85 6.32
N GLN A 242 -3.96 -13.93 7.09
CA GLN A 242 -4.03 -15.29 6.54
C GLN A 242 -5.31 -15.51 5.74
N MET A 243 -6.47 -15.11 6.28
CA MET A 243 -7.75 -15.21 5.58
C MET A 243 -7.71 -14.53 4.20
N LEU A 244 -7.11 -13.33 4.10
CA LEU A 244 -7.00 -12.61 2.83
C LEU A 244 -6.09 -13.35 1.84
N ARG A 245 -4.96 -13.91 2.30
CA ARG A 245 -4.07 -14.72 1.46
C ARG A 245 -4.77 -15.98 0.95
N ASP A 246 -5.46 -16.69 1.83
CA ASP A 246 -6.21 -17.90 1.48
C ASP A 246 -7.29 -17.58 0.42
N TRP A 247 -8.01 -16.47 0.62
CA TRP A 247 -9.01 -16.00 -0.35
C TRP A 247 -8.41 -15.63 -1.69
N GLN A 248 -7.26 -14.95 -1.72
CA GLN A 248 -6.59 -14.60 -2.97
C GLN A 248 -6.13 -15.85 -3.73
N GLN A 249 -5.66 -16.88 -3.03
CA GLN A 249 -5.25 -18.15 -3.63
C GLN A 249 -6.44 -18.93 -4.20
N LEU A 250 -7.54 -19.03 -3.45
CA LEU A 250 -8.73 -19.77 -3.88
C LEU A 250 -9.54 -19.02 -4.95
N TYR A 251 -9.59 -17.69 -4.84
CA TYR A 251 -10.42 -16.84 -5.69
C TYR A 251 -9.65 -15.58 -6.13
N PRO A 252 -8.73 -15.70 -7.11
CA PRO A 252 -7.98 -14.56 -7.64
C PRO A 252 -8.89 -13.43 -8.09
N GLY A 253 -8.55 -12.19 -7.72
CA GLY A 253 -9.34 -10.99 -8.04
C GLY A 253 -10.34 -10.60 -6.96
N ARG A 254 -10.56 -11.40 -5.91
CA ARG A 254 -11.51 -11.06 -4.84
C ARG A 254 -10.99 -9.97 -3.90
N ILE A 255 -9.70 -9.92 -3.63
CA ILE A 255 -9.09 -8.85 -2.83
C ILE A 255 -9.25 -7.50 -3.52
N GLU A 256 -9.07 -7.45 -4.85
CA GLU A 256 -9.33 -6.25 -5.66
C GLU A 256 -10.80 -5.82 -5.57
N ASN A 257 -11.74 -6.76 -5.72
CA ASN A 257 -13.17 -6.46 -5.61
C ASN A 257 -13.54 -5.97 -4.20
N MET A 258 -12.98 -6.55 -3.14
CA MET A 258 -13.18 -6.07 -1.77
C MET A 258 -12.66 -4.64 -1.59
N ALA A 259 -11.48 -4.32 -2.14
CA ALA A 259 -10.94 -2.96 -2.09
C ALA A 259 -11.81 -1.95 -2.87
N VAL A 260 -12.37 -2.37 -4.01
CA VAL A 260 -13.32 -1.55 -4.78
C VAL A 260 -14.62 -1.32 -3.99
N ALA A 261 -15.14 -2.35 -3.32
CA ALA A 261 -16.35 -2.25 -2.51
C ALA A 261 -16.24 -1.20 -1.39
N LEU A 262 -15.04 -0.99 -0.82
CA LEU A 262 -14.82 0.07 0.19
C LEU A 262 -15.09 1.50 -0.31
N ARG A 263 -15.16 1.72 -1.63
CA ARG A 263 -15.46 3.03 -2.24
C ARG A 263 -16.88 3.13 -2.80
N ASN A 264 -17.59 2.00 -2.93
CA ASN A 264 -18.90 1.91 -3.56
C ASN A 264 -19.95 1.52 -2.49
N LEU A 265 -20.30 2.48 -1.64
CA LEU A 265 -21.29 2.28 -0.58
C LEU A 265 -22.69 2.60 -1.10
N VAL A 266 -23.67 1.76 -0.75
CA VAL A 266 -25.09 1.97 -1.03
C VAL A 266 -25.81 2.19 0.31
N PRO A 267 -25.97 3.43 0.81
CA PRO A 267 -26.49 3.70 2.16
C PRO A 267 -27.87 3.09 2.45
N SER A 268 -28.75 3.03 1.44
CA SER A 268 -30.09 2.43 1.54
C SER A 268 -30.06 0.93 1.90
N HIS A 269 -28.95 0.26 1.59
CA HIS A 269 -28.75 -1.18 1.83
C HIS A 269 -27.99 -1.47 3.12
N PHE A 270 -27.67 -0.43 3.91
CA PHE A 270 -27.09 -0.56 5.24
C PHE A 270 -28.10 -0.19 6.33
N MET A 271 -27.98 -0.82 7.50
CA MET A 271 -28.91 -0.63 8.62
C MET A 271 -28.60 0.64 9.46
N ASP A 272 -28.23 1.77 8.84
CA ASP A 272 -27.89 3.02 9.53
C ASP A 272 -28.87 4.17 9.21
N PRO A 273 -29.87 4.46 10.08
CA PRO A 273 -30.86 5.50 9.84
C PRO A 273 -30.29 6.93 9.88
N ARG A 274 -29.01 7.10 10.25
CA ARG A 274 -28.32 8.41 10.18
C ARG A 274 -27.75 8.68 8.79
N GLN A 275 -27.55 7.62 7.99
CA GLN A 275 -27.01 7.70 6.64
C GLN A 275 -28.11 7.53 5.57
N PHE A 276 -29.29 7.04 5.96
CA PHE A 276 -30.42 6.87 5.06
C PHE A 276 -31.76 7.04 5.80
N ASP A 277 -32.70 7.82 5.25
CA ASP A 277 -34.00 8.07 5.89
C ASP A 277 -35.00 6.95 5.61
N PHE A 278 -34.96 5.91 6.43
CA PHE A 278 -35.92 4.81 6.37
C PHE A 278 -37.34 5.21 6.79
N LYS A 279 -37.50 6.22 7.66
CA LYS A 279 -38.82 6.58 8.21
C LYS A 279 -39.63 7.43 7.23
N GLY A 280 -38.96 8.28 6.47
CA GLY A 280 -39.56 9.12 5.44
C GLY A 280 -39.81 8.40 4.11
N MET A 281 -39.39 7.14 3.97
CA MET A 281 -39.55 6.39 2.74
C MET A 281 -41.03 6.08 2.47
N VAL A 282 -41.53 6.56 1.33
CA VAL A 282 -42.88 6.32 0.84
C VAL A 282 -42.85 5.83 -0.61
N PRO A 283 -43.79 4.97 -1.04
CA PRO A 283 -43.92 4.61 -2.44
C PRO A 283 -44.19 5.86 -3.30
N ASN A 284 -43.30 6.16 -4.24
CA ASN A 284 -43.39 7.34 -5.12
C ASN A 284 -43.40 6.99 -6.62
N GLY A 285 -43.31 5.70 -6.96
CA GLY A 285 -43.31 5.23 -8.35
C GLY A 285 -42.02 5.52 -9.13
N VAL A 286 -40.98 6.04 -8.48
CA VAL A 286 -39.67 6.30 -9.09
C VAL A 286 -38.78 5.07 -8.88
N GLN A 287 -38.17 4.57 -9.95
CA GLN A 287 -37.20 3.48 -9.86
C GLN A 287 -35.87 3.98 -9.29
N ASP A 288 -35.33 3.23 -8.34
CA ASP A 288 -33.98 3.44 -7.81
C ASP A 288 -33.00 2.50 -8.54
N ALA A 289 -31.92 3.06 -9.08
CA ALA A 289 -30.89 2.30 -9.79
C ALA A 289 -30.18 1.30 -8.87
N ASP A 290 -30.08 1.64 -7.59
CA ASP A 290 -29.53 0.80 -6.52
C ASP A 290 -30.65 0.15 -5.70
N GLY A 291 -31.91 0.16 -6.18
CA GLY A 291 -33.06 -0.39 -5.48
C GLY A 291 -33.02 -1.92 -5.30
N ASP A 292 -34.02 -2.46 -4.62
CA ASP A 292 -34.11 -3.91 -4.37
C ASP A 292 -34.31 -4.69 -5.69
N LYS A 293 -33.21 -5.29 -6.15
CA LYS A 293 -33.14 -6.15 -7.33
C LYS A 293 -33.20 -7.64 -6.96
N ALA A 294 -33.96 -8.00 -5.92
CA ALA A 294 -34.01 -9.34 -5.31
C ALA A 294 -34.07 -10.54 -6.28
N PHE A 295 -34.63 -10.37 -7.48
CA PHE A 295 -34.78 -11.43 -8.49
C PHE A 295 -33.96 -11.23 -9.76
N ASP A 296 -33.29 -10.08 -9.91
CA ASP A 296 -32.42 -9.85 -11.05
C ASP A 296 -31.05 -10.49 -10.79
N PRO A 297 -30.41 -11.09 -11.80
CA PRO A 297 -29.04 -11.55 -11.65
C PRO A 297 -28.15 -10.36 -11.27
N PRO A 298 -27.28 -10.49 -10.25
CA PRO A 298 -26.41 -9.40 -9.85
C PRO A 298 -25.49 -9.01 -11.01
N GLU A 299 -25.58 -7.74 -11.41
CA GLU A 299 -24.65 -7.15 -12.37
C GLU A 299 -23.35 -6.81 -11.66
N PHE A 300 -22.37 -7.71 -11.76
CA PHE A 300 -21.03 -7.39 -11.31
C PHE A 300 -20.30 -6.64 -12.43
N PRO A 301 -19.70 -5.47 -12.17
CA PRO A 301 -18.80 -4.87 -13.15
C PRO A 301 -17.75 -5.94 -13.52
N ALA A 302 -17.50 -6.11 -14.82
CA ALA A 302 -16.49 -7.04 -15.32
C ALA A 302 -15.23 -6.86 -14.46
N GLN A 303 -14.76 -7.97 -13.87
CA GLN A 303 -13.72 -7.98 -12.84
C GLN A 303 -12.74 -6.81 -13.01
N ALA A 304 -12.53 -6.02 -11.96
CA ALA A 304 -11.54 -4.92 -11.94
C ALA A 304 -10.08 -5.40 -12.19
N VAL A 305 -9.91 -6.65 -12.57
CA VAL A 305 -8.73 -7.25 -13.20
C VAL A 305 -8.40 -6.56 -14.54
N GLY A 306 -9.35 -5.94 -15.23
CA GLY A 306 -9.13 -5.33 -16.57
C GLY A 306 -8.59 -3.88 -16.61
N THR A 307 -8.94 -3.00 -15.68
CA THR A 307 -8.44 -1.59 -15.74
C THR A 307 -7.01 -1.45 -15.22
N LEU A 308 -6.48 -2.47 -14.53
CA LEU A 308 -5.08 -2.53 -14.12
C LEU A 308 -4.19 -3.42 -15.03
N ALA A 309 -4.76 -4.24 -15.90
CA ALA A 309 -4.04 -5.11 -16.83
C ALA A 309 -4.56 -4.95 -18.28
N GLY A 310 -3.87 -4.15 -19.07
CA GLY A 310 -3.97 -4.19 -20.54
C GLY A 310 -5.09 -3.36 -21.14
N LEU A 311 -4.78 -2.12 -21.53
CA LEU A 311 -5.48 -1.45 -22.63
C LEU A 311 -4.61 -1.52 -23.88
N SER A 312 -5.25 -2.07 -24.91
CA SER A 312 -4.78 -2.29 -26.26
C SER A 312 -4.08 -1.07 -26.87
N VAL A 313 -2.95 -1.33 -27.52
CA VAL A 313 -2.34 -0.43 -28.50
C VAL A 313 -3.34 -0.31 -29.65
N MET A 314 -3.85 0.89 -29.93
CA MET A 314 -4.66 1.14 -31.12
C MET A 314 -3.88 0.77 -32.38
N PRO A 315 -4.53 0.24 -33.43
CA PRO A 315 -3.86 -0.08 -34.67
C PRO A 315 -3.61 1.21 -35.48
N ARG A 316 -2.36 1.35 -35.91
CA ARG A 316 -1.80 2.23 -36.97
C ARG A 316 -2.36 3.64 -37.11
#